data_AF-A0AAE9DCC1-F1
#
_entry.id   AF-A0AAE9DCC1-F1
#
_cell.length_a   1.000
_cell.length_b   1.000
_cell.length_c   1.000
_cell.angle_alpha   90.00
_cell.angle_beta   90.00
_cell.angle_gamma   90.00
#
_symmetry.space_group_name_H-M   'P 1'
#
loop_
_entity.id
_entity.type
_entity.pdbx_description
1 polymer ?
#
loop_
_entity_poly.entity_id
_entity_poly.type
_entity_poly.pdbx_seq_one_letter_code
_entity_poly.pdbx_strand_id
1 'polypeptide(L)'
;MSAAFHVFLLFAAFVGMAEMCGNLHSTETPATVDTSSHKPPGDRKRRSAGGSTIVHIELQTTLTSAGEVEFSKIENELTEEYQKLLDKAHRQVTTGFEGASVLKYMFTDADCGIAQLFAQSAKDLSSFVTGATIRCNGQTSHI
;
A
#
# COMPACT_ATOMS: atom_id res chain seq x y z
N MET A 1 -46.48 3.85 -7.86
CA MET A 1 -46.12 5.15 -8.44
C MET A 1 -45.43 5.98 -7.37
N SER A 2 -44.26 6.55 -7.71
CA SER A 2 -43.44 7.58 -6.99
C SER A 2 -42.86 7.22 -5.61
N ALA A 3 -41.62 7.55 -5.24
CA ALA A 3 -40.64 8.53 -5.75
C ALA A 3 -39.21 7.92 -5.62
N ALA A 4 -38.21 8.06 -6.50
CA ALA A 4 -37.70 9.17 -7.32
C ALA A 4 -36.95 10.26 -6.52
N PHE A 5 -35.61 10.08 -6.48
CA PHE A 5 -34.49 11.04 -6.36
C PHE A 5 -34.25 11.80 -5.04
N HIS A 6 -33.01 11.74 -4.51
CA HIS A 6 -32.00 12.78 -4.76
C HIS A 6 -30.60 12.39 -4.23
N VAL A 7 -29.63 12.53 -5.13
CA VAL A 7 -28.18 12.52 -4.91
C VAL A 7 -27.78 13.73 -4.07
N PHE A 8 -26.93 13.54 -3.06
CA PHE A 8 -26.06 14.60 -2.56
C PHE A 8 -24.65 14.05 -2.30
N LEU A 9 -23.79 14.20 -3.31
CA LEU A 9 -22.34 14.24 -3.17
C LEU A 9 -21.97 15.56 -2.50
N LEU A 10 -21.29 15.52 -1.36
CA LEU A 10 -20.58 16.69 -0.82
C LEU A 10 -19.12 16.34 -0.56
N PHE A 11 -18.29 16.74 -1.53
CA PHE A 11 -16.85 16.97 -1.41
C PHE A 11 -16.60 18.24 -0.59
N ALA A 12 -15.71 18.18 0.41
CA ALA A 12 -14.87 19.27 0.94
C ALA A 12 -14.14 18.76 2.20
N ALA A 13 -12.87 19.03 2.51
CA ALA A 13 -11.85 19.87 1.92
C ALA A 13 -10.48 19.38 2.42
N PHE A 14 -9.45 19.40 1.57
CA PHE A 14 -8.07 19.33 2.00
C PHE A 14 -7.69 20.64 2.68
N VAL A 15 -7.30 20.58 3.95
CA VAL A 15 -6.55 21.66 4.62
C VAL A 15 -5.29 21.04 5.21
N GLY A 16 -4.16 21.46 4.66
CA GLY A 16 -2.84 21.07 5.14
C GLY A 16 -2.52 21.67 6.49
N MET A 17 -1.67 20.97 7.23
CA MET A 17 -0.71 21.58 8.14
C MET A 17 0.66 21.03 7.76
N ALA A 18 1.47 21.90 7.19
CA ALA A 18 2.91 21.76 7.12
C ALA A 18 3.52 22.10 8.49
N GLU A 19 4.81 21.76 8.64
CA GLU A 19 5.75 22.24 9.67
C GLU A 19 5.64 21.48 11.02
N MET A 20 6.69 20.94 11.66
CA MET A 20 8.13 21.17 11.58
C MET A 20 8.88 19.87 11.96
N CYS A 21 9.70 19.31 11.06
CA CYS A 21 10.80 18.43 11.48
C CYS A 21 12.02 19.32 11.78
N GLY A 22 12.01 19.93 12.96
CA GLY A 22 13.21 20.53 13.53
C GLY A 22 14.14 19.45 14.05
N ASN A 23 15.33 19.30 13.46
CA ASN A 23 16.56 19.46 14.22
C ASN A 23 17.72 19.73 13.26
N LEU A 24 18.21 20.97 13.31
CA LEU A 24 19.51 21.37 12.79
C LEU A 24 20.58 20.75 13.68
N HIS A 25 21.31 19.76 13.15
CA HIS A 25 22.70 19.58 13.55
C HIS A 25 23.56 19.73 12.31
N SER A 26 23.90 21.00 12.05
CA SER A 26 25.09 21.37 11.31
C SER A 26 26.29 20.80 12.05
N THR A 27 26.98 19.86 11.43
CA THR A 27 28.40 19.67 11.70
C THR A 27 29.12 19.90 10.39
N GLU A 28 29.62 21.13 10.24
CA GLU A 28 30.62 21.49 9.26
C GLU A 28 31.89 20.68 9.51
N THR A 29 32.37 19.97 8.49
CA THR A 29 33.81 19.68 8.35
C THR A 29 34.18 19.78 6.86
N PRO A 30 35.12 20.65 6.46
CA PRO A 30 35.40 20.96 5.06
C PRO A 30 36.56 20.15 4.44
N ALA A 31 36.48 20.06 3.10
CA ALA A 31 37.48 19.69 2.08
C ALA A 31 37.93 18.21 2.02
N THR A 32 37.86 17.54 0.87
CA THR A 32 38.69 17.87 -0.30
C THR A 32 38.06 17.41 -1.63
N VAL A 33 38.32 18.25 -2.63
CA VAL A 33 37.96 18.26 -4.05
C VAL A 33 37.97 16.90 -4.75
N ASP A 34 36.89 16.59 -5.47
CA ASP A 34 37.03 15.98 -6.80
C ASP A 34 35.89 16.38 -7.76
N THR A 35 36.31 16.52 -9.01
CA THR A 35 35.67 17.26 -10.09
C THR A 35 34.49 16.51 -10.69
N SER A 36 33.30 17.14 -10.78
CA SER A 36 32.45 17.09 -12.00
C SER A 36 31.15 17.91 -11.86
N SER A 37 30.92 18.74 -12.88
CA SER A 37 29.61 19.05 -13.46
C SER A 37 28.50 19.58 -12.53
N HIS A 38 28.41 20.90 -12.47
CA HIS A 38 27.22 21.68 -12.12
C HIS A 38 25.93 21.07 -12.72
N LYS A 39 25.00 20.58 -11.89
CA LYS A 39 23.63 20.24 -12.29
C LYS A 39 22.67 20.70 -11.18
N PRO A 40 21.54 21.36 -11.47
CA PRO A 40 20.68 21.94 -10.45
C PRO A 40 20.05 20.85 -9.55
N PRO A 41 19.80 21.12 -8.26
CA PRO A 41 19.13 20.21 -7.36
C PRO A 41 17.62 20.30 -7.63
N GLY A 42 17.14 19.53 -8.58
CA GLY A 42 15.74 19.62 -8.98
C GLY A 42 15.40 18.58 -10.01
N ASP A 43 15.48 17.32 -9.60
CA ASP A 43 14.68 16.25 -10.21
C ASP A 43 14.88 14.98 -9.38
N ARG A 44 13.95 14.74 -8.45
CA ARG A 44 13.73 13.41 -7.88
C ARG A 44 13.20 12.55 -9.05
N LYS A 45 14.12 12.07 -9.89
CA LYS A 45 13.82 11.11 -10.95
C LYS A 45 13.34 9.84 -10.27
N ARG A 46 12.02 9.73 -10.08
CA ARG A 46 11.36 8.45 -9.79
C ARG A 46 11.83 7.52 -10.90
N ARG A 47 12.74 6.60 -10.55
CA ARG A 47 13.18 5.57 -11.47
C ARG A 47 11.98 4.66 -11.67
N SER A 48 11.14 5.00 -12.66
CA SER A 48 10.20 4.04 -13.21
C SER A 48 11.06 3.03 -13.95
N ALA A 49 11.46 1.97 -13.24
CA ALA A 49 12.12 0.84 -13.85
C ALA A 49 11.09 0.24 -14.83
N GLY A 50 11.42 0.27 -16.12
CA GLY A 50 10.64 -0.40 -17.15
C GLY A 50 10.75 -1.91 -16.97
N GLY A 51 9.92 -2.45 -16.09
CA GLY A 51 9.71 -3.86 -15.83
C GLY A 51 8.28 -4.02 -15.32
N SER A 52 7.62 -5.11 -15.68
CA SER A 52 6.33 -5.46 -15.08
C SER A 52 6.50 -5.44 -13.55
N THR A 53 5.76 -4.55 -12.88
CA THR A 53 5.85 -4.40 -11.43
C THR A 53 5.07 -5.53 -10.79
N ILE A 54 5.78 -6.47 -10.19
CA ILE A 54 5.19 -7.53 -9.37
C ILE A 54 5.08 -7.01 -7.93
N VAL A 55 3.87 -7.09 -7.38
CA VAL A 55 3.57 -6.69 -6.00
C VAL A 55 3.12 -7.90 -5.22
N HIS A 56 3.77 -8.16 -4.10
CA HIS A 56 3.32 -9.17 -3.13
C HIS A 56 2.76 -8.48 -1.90
N ILE A 57 1.59 -8.93 -1.43
CA ILE A 57 1.01 -8.50 -0.16
C ILE A 57 0.75 -9.75 0.68
N GLU A 58 1.22 -9.74 1.92
CA GLU A 58 0.92 -10.78 2.90
C GLU A 58 0.16 -10.16 4.06
N LEU A 59 -1.11 -10.51 4.21
CA LEU A 59 -1.94 -10.12 5.34
C LEU A 59 -1.80 -11.16 6.45
N GLN A 60 -1.24 -10.73 7.58
CA GLN A 60 -1.12 -11.55 8.78
C GLN A 60 -2.43 -11.51 9.54
N THR A 61 -2.87 -12.66 10.04
CA THR A 61 -4.11 -12.76 10.81
C THR A 61 -3.90 -13.41 12.17
N THR A 62 -4.89 -13.27 13.05
CA THR A 62 -4.98 -14.02 14.32
C THR A 62 -5.76 -15.31 14.21
N LEU A 63 -6.37 -15.59 13.06
CA LEU A 63 -7.21 -16.77 12.87
C LEU A 63 -6.33 -17.95 12.52
N THR A 64 -6.45 -19.06 13.25
CA THR A 64 -5.70 -20.31 12.96
C THR A 64 -6.33 -21.14 11.84
N SER A 65 -7.56 -20.80 11.44
CA SER A 65 -8.31 -21.52 10.41
C SER A 65 -9.15 -20.60 9.52
N ALA A 66 -8.63 -19.43 9.13
CA ALA A 66 -9.30 -18.61 8.13
C ALA A 66 -9.18 -19.28 6.75
N GLY A 67 -10.33 -19.58 6.15
CA GLY A 67 -10.44 -20.11 4.80
C GLY A 67 -10.74 -19.01 3.79
N GLU A 68 -11.06 -19.42 2.57
CA GLU A 68 -11.44 -18.49 1.50
C GLU A 68 -12.68 -17.68 1.85
N VAL A 69 -13.59 -18.22 2.66
CA VAL A 69 -14.84 -17.54 3.03
C VAL A 69 -14.56 -16.29 3.86
N GLU A 70 -13.73 -16.39 4.90
CA GLU A 70 -13.36 -15.27 5.76
C GLU A 70 -12.65 -14.17 4.95
N PHE A 71 -11.73 -14.57 4.07
CA PHE A 71 -10.98 -13.62 3.25
C PHE A 71 -11.83 -12.99 2.13
N SER A 72 -12.79 -13.73 1.58
CA SER A 72 -13.71 -13.19 0.56
C SER A 72 -14.56 -12.03 1.08
N LYS A 73 -14.80 -11.95 2.40
CA LYS A 73 -15.53 -10.82 3.00
C LYS A 73 -14.75 -9.51 2.87
N ILE A 74 -13.45 -9.57 3.13
CA ILE A 74 -12.55 -8.41 2.94
C ILE A 74 -12.59 -7.96 1.49
N GLU A 75 -12.48 -8.91 0.56
CA GLU A 75 -12.49 -8.61 -0.86
C GLU A 75 -13.81 -8.00 -1.28
N ASN A 76 -14.95 -8.58 -0.88
CA ASN A 76 -16.28 -8.07 -1.23
C ASN A 76 -16.50 -6.62 -0.76
N GLU A 77 -15.99 -6.26 0.43
CA GLU A 77 -16.07 -4.88 0.93
C GLU A 77 -15.13 -3.93 0.17
N LEU A 78 -13.96 -4.40 -0.23
CA LEU A 78 -12.98 -3.61 -0.99
C LEU A 78 -13.20 -3.61 -2.51
N THR A 79 -14.15 -4.43 -2.99
CA THR A 79 -14.37 -4.70 -4.41
C THR A 79 -14.70 -3.43 -5.16
N GLU A 80 -15.58 -2.56 -4.63
CA GLU A 80 -15.99 -1.34 -5.33
C GLU A 80 -14.82 -0.40 -5.63
N GLU A 81 -13.86 -0.28 -4.72
CA GLU A 81 -12.72 0.63 -4.85
C GLU A 81 -11.53 -0.01 -5.56
N TYR A 82 -11.30 -1.31 -5.33
CA TYR A 82 -10.10 -2.03 -5.78
C TYR A 82 -10.37 -3.12 -6.81
N GLN A 83 -11.55 -3.19 -7.43
CA GLN A 83 -11.92 -4.22 -8.42
C GLN A 83 -10.81 -4.50 -9.44
N LYS A 84 -10.29 -3.43 -10.09
CA LYS A 84 -9.27 -3.56 -11.14
C LYS A 84 -7.96 -4.16 -10.64
N LEU A 85 -7.65 -3.97 -9.36
CA LEU A 85 -6.49 -4.55 -8.71
C LEU A 85 -6.77 -6.02 -8.37
N LEU A 86 -7.93 -6.30 -7.77
CA LEU A 86 -8.38 -7.65 -7.39
C LEU A 86 -8.54 -8.59 -8.59
N ASP A 87 -9.01 -8.09 -9.73
CA ASP A 87 -9.15 -8.86 -10.98
C ASP A 87 -7.81 -9.42 -11.50
N LYS A 88 -6.71 -8.79 -11.12
CA LYS A 88 -5.35 -9.17 -11.51
C LYS A 88 -4.61 -9.93 -10.39
N ALA A 89 -5.30 -10.19 -9.28
CA ALA A 89 -4.68 -10.80 -8.12
C ALA A 89 -4.62 -12.32 -8.28
N HIS A 90 -3.43 -12.87 -8.06
CA HIS A 90 -3.28 -14.27 -7.71
C HIS A 90 -3.30 -14.39 -6.20
N ARG A 91 -4.33 -15.07 -5.68
CA ARG A 91 -4.58 -15.23 -4.25
C ARG A 91 -4.12 -16.61 -3.77
N GLN A 92 -3.54 -16.66 -2.58
CA GLN A 92 -3.20 -17.90 -1.90
C GLN A 92 -3.38 -17.76 -0.39
N VAL A 93 -4.05 -18.74 0.24
CA VAL A 93 -4.09 -18.86 1.70
C VAL A 93 -3.01 -19.84 2.14
N THR A 94 -2.22 -19.44 3.14
CA THR A 94 -1.13 -20.24 3.68
C THR A 94 -1.16 -20.23 5.21
N THR A 95 -0.39 -21.12 5.83
CA THR A 95 -0.19 -21.11 7.29
C THR A 95 1.10 -20.37 7.61
N GLY A 96 1.00 -19.35 8.45
CA GLY A 96 2.09 -18.54 8.99
C GLY A 96 2.57 -19.02 10.36
N PHE A 97 3.22 -18.11 11.08
CA PHE A 97 3.78 -18.38 12.41
C PHE A 97 2.68 -18.78 13.40
N GLU A 98 3.00 -19.70 14.32
CA GLU A 98 2.06 -20.23 15.34
C GLU A 98 0.76 -20.87 14.79
N GLY A 99 0.71 -21.19 13.50
CA GLY A 99 -0.47 -21.81 12.89
C GLY A 99 -1.53 -20.81 12.42
N ALA A 100 -1.26 -19.50 12.52
CA ALA A 100 -2.15 -18.48 11.99
C ALA A 100 -2.27 -18.55 10.46
N SER A 101 -3.43 -18.23 9.92
CA SER A 101 -3.66 -18.13 8.47
C SER A 101 -3.07 -16.82 7.94
N VAL A 102 -2.44 -16.89 6.78
CA VAL A 102 -1.86 -15.74 6.07
C VAL A 102 -2.43 -15.71 4.67
N LEU A 103 -3.07 -14.59 4.32
CA LEU A 103 -3.55 -14.35 2.96
C LEU A 103 -2.46 -13.66 2.16
N LYS A 104 -2.09 -14.27 1.04
CA LYS A 104 -1.10 -13.75 0.11
C LYS A 104 -1.77 -13.32 -1.18
N TYR A 105 -1.46 -12.11 -1.61
CA TYR A 105 -1.76 -11.62 -2.95
C TYR A 105 -0.47 -11.43 -3.73
N MET A 106 -0.54 -11.75 -5.01
CA MET A 106 0.46 -11.39 -6.01
C MET A 106 -0.25 -10.69 -7.15
N PHE A 107 0.16 -9.45 -7.42
CA PHE A 107 -0.35 -8.65 -8.52
C PHE A 107 0.75 -8.47 -9.56
N THR A 108 0.40 -8.63 -10.83
CA THR A 108 1.25 -8.26 -11.96
C THR A 108 0.76 -6.93 -12.53
N ASP A 109 1.70 -6.06 -12.92
CA ASP A 109 1.42 -4.73 -13.47
C ASP A 109 0.50 -3.87 -12.58
N ALA A 110 0.79 -3.87 -11.27
CA ALA A 110 0.07 -3.06 -10.30
C ALA A 110 0.92 -1.87 -9.80
N ASP A 111 0.24 -0.76 -9.50
CA ASP A 111 0.86 0.40 -8.87
C ASP A 111 1.12 0.10 -7.37
N CYS A 112 2.37 0.28 -6.93
CA CYS A 112 2.75 0.00 -5.54
C CYS A 112 1.92 0.82 -4.52
N GLY A 113 1.56 2.06 -4.86
CA GLY A 113 0.80 2.94 -3.98
C GLY A 113 -0.65 2.47 -3.83
N ILE A 114 -1.29 2.09 -4.94
CA ILE A 114 -2.64 1.50 -4.89
C ILE A 114 -2.62 0.17 -4.10
N ALA A 115 -1.61 -0.67 -4.31
CA ALA A 115 -1.47 -1.92 -3.57
C ALA A 115 -1.23 -1.70 -2.06
N GLN A 116 -0.47 -0.65 -1.68
CA GLN A 116 -0.29 -0.26 -0.28
C GLN A 116 -1.60 0.25 0.34
N LEU A 117 -2.38 1.06 -0.38
CA LEU A 117 -3.69 1.51 0.07
C LEU A 117 -4.64 0.33 0.28
N PHE A 118 -4.68 -0.61 -0.67
CA PHE A 118 -5.45 -1.84 -0.53
C PHE A 118 -5.06 -2.63 0.74
N ALA A 119 -3.76 -2.82 0.99
CA ALA A 119 -3.29 -3.51 2.20
C ALA A 119 -3.68 -2.79 3.49
N GLN A 120 -3.60 -1.45 3.49
CA GLN A 120 -4.04 -0.62 4.61
C GLN A 120 -5.55 -0.78 4.85
N SER A 121 -6.37 -0.65 3.82
CA SER A 121 -7.82 -0.78 3.93
C SER A 121 -8.22 -2.20 4.38
N ALA A 122 -7.54 -3.24 3.90
CA ALA A 122 -7.79 -4.61 4.34
C ALA A 122 -7.49 -4.81 5.85
N LYS A 123 -6.42 -4.18 6.36
CA LYS A 123 -6.10 -4.16 7.79
C LYS A 123 -7.15 -3.39 8.60
N ASP A 124 -7.56 -2.23 8.12
CA ASP A 124 -8.48 -1.35 8.85
C ASP A 124 -9.92 -1.87 8.89
N LEU A 125 -10.36 -2.61 7.87
CA LEU A 125 -11.70 -3.21 7.81
C LEU A 125 -11.84 -4.45 8.70
N SER A 126 -10.77 -5.22 8.89
CA SER A 126 -10.85 -6.52 9.55
C SER A 126 -10.06 -6.57 10.83
N SER A 127 -10.77 -6.70 11.95
CA SER A 127 -10.17 -6.79 13.30
C SER A 127 -9.24 -8.00 13.49
N PHE A 128 -9.36 -9.02 12.64
CA PHE A 128 -8.51 -10.22 12.70
C PHE A 128 -7.24 -10.10 11.86
N VAL A 129 -7.14 -9.09 10.98
CA VAL A 129 -5.92 -8.79 10.23
C VAL A 129 -5.06 -7.90 11.12
N THR A 130 -3.91 -8.40 11.55
CA THR A 130 -3.05 -7.70 12.53
C THR A 130 -1.97 -6.86 11.87
N GLY A 131 -1.62 -7.18 10.64
CA GLY A 131 -0.63 -6.43 9.89
C GLY A 131 -0.55 -6.87 8.44
N ALA A 132 0.16 -6.07 7.65
CA ALA A 132 0.44 -6.39 6.26
C ALA A 132 1.93 -6.22 5.95
N THR A 133 2.48 -7.13 5.15
CA THR A 133 3.80 -6.96 4.54
C THR A 133 3.64 -6.81 3.04
N ILE A 134 4.06 -5.68 2.50
CA ILE A 134 4.02 -5.38 1.07
C ILE A 134 5.43 -5.43 0.52
N ARG A 135 5.64 -6.14 -0.58
CA ARG A 135 6.90 -6.16 -1.34
C ARG A 135 6.63 -5.65 -2.74
N CYS A 136 7.21 -4.51 -3.11
CA CYS A 136 7.03 -3.89 -4.41
C CYS A 136 8.37 -3.34 -4.92
N ASN A 137 8.76 -3.66 -6.15
CA ASN A 137 9.98 -3.12 -6.79
C ASN A 137 11.25 -3.23 -5.92
N GLY A 138 11.40 -4.34 -5.20
CA GLY A 138 12.54 -4.58 -4.30
C GLY A 138 12.49 -3.84 -2.95
N GLN A 139 11.43 -3.05 -2.71
CA GLN A 139 11.16 -2.43 -1.42
C GLN A 139 10.17 -3.28 -0.61
N THR A 140 10.39 -3.38 0.69
CA THR A 140 9.46 -3.99 1.63
C THR A 140 8.89 -2.91 2.54
N SER A 141 7.58 -2.93 2.74
CA SER A 141 6.87 -2.06 3.67
C SER A 141 6.05 -2.92 4.62
N HIS A 142 5.93 -2.47 5.87
CA HIS A 142 5.12 -3.11 6.88
C HIS A 142 4.06 -2.12 7.35
N ILE A 143 2.84 -2.61 7.52
CA ILE A 143 1.69 -1.85 8.01
C ILE A 143 1.24 -2.43 9.35
#